data_AF-B7PF93-F1
#
_entry.id   AF-B7PF93-F1
#
_cell.length_a   1.000
_cell.length_b   1.000
_cell.length_c   1.000
_cell.angle_alpha   90.00
_cell.angle_beta   90.00
_cell.angle_gamma   90.00
#
_symmetry.space_group_name_H-M   'P 1'
#
loop_
_entity.id
_entity.type
_entity.pdbx_description
1 polymer ?
#
loop_
_entity_poly.entity_id
_entity_poly.type
_entity_poly.pdbx_seq_one_letter_code
_entity_poly.pdbx_strand_id
1 'polypeptide(L)'
;MRLLCLAAALLVLLERGQTQQHDLTVAANEGASAEQEREQAEDEEDEPARHFKATREWQEVQPGEVLPRGVHVRLNLETGRREAKRLDDEEPGESQKRTDVSKEGRLLLEEAKDDSSKSLPEKPRAAWRAEEFKKKMSSLKLKAKSDSEIVRGLLDHYRNATAAGKEPLLRDLEYLVHQYDTAVDFIRMDGLLVIVPDLNSTSETLRELVAFTLGSALQGLQEGIQLYGFCSLVPELLQSPDVDAQEKVVQAMLSLAEICHKEFQVHLPRLHSLLNAYQREVHSESQLKTLEQTSDYFEGLLHSLSQLLDSLERKQKDEL
;
A
#
# COMPACT_ATOMS: atom_id res chain seq x y z
N MET A 1 10.59 -16.60 -24.88
CA MET A 1 10.38 -15.14 -24.90
C MET A 1 9.06 -14.74 -24.26
N ARG A 2 7.87 -15.03 -24.85
CA ARG A 2 6.57 -14.74 -24.21
C ARG A 2 6.39 -15.37 -22.81
N LEU A 3 6.86 -16.61 -22.63
CA LEU A 3 6.82 -17.31 -21.34
C LEU A 3 7.70 -16.66 -20.26
N LEU A 4 8.85 -16.09 -20.62
CA LEU A 4 9.79 -15.50 -19.65
C LEU A 4 9.25 -14.16 -19.12
N CYS A 5 8.55 -13.40 -19.95
CA CYS A 5 7.95 -12.12 -19.56
C CYS A 5 6.66 -12.30 -18.74
N LEU A 6 5.86 -13.33 -19.02
CA LEU A 6 4.74 -13.71 -18.16
C LEU A 6 5.23 -14.27 -16.83
N ALA A 7 6.31 -15.04 -16.81
CA ALA A 7 6.96 -15.50 -15.58
C ALA A 7 7.48 -14.33 -14.73
N ALA A 8 7.98 -13.24 -15.33
CA ALA A 8 8.35 -12.02 -14.61
C ALA A 8 7.14 -11.29 -13.99
N ALA A 9 6.01 -11.23 -14.69
CA ALA A 9 4.77 -10.68 -14.13
C ALA A 9 4.20 -11.58 -13.01
N LEU A 10 4.30 -12.91 -13.15
CA LEU A 10 3.93 -13.87 -12.11
C LEU A 10 4.86 -13.76 -10.89
N LEU A 11 6.16 -13.55 -11.09
CA LEU A 11 7.13 -13.29 -10.01
C LEU A 11 6.76 -12.06 -9.18
N VAL A 12 6.37 -10.95 -9.82
CA VAL A 12 5.96 -9.74 -9.10
C VAL A 12 4.64 -9.94 -8.35
N LEU A 13 3.70 -10.73 -8.90
CA LEU A 13 2.48 -11.13 -8.19
C LEU A 13 2.76 -11.98 -6.94
N LEU A 14 3.87 -12.74 -6.94
CA LEU A 14 4.24 -13.67 -5.87
C LEU A 14 5.18 -13.03 -4.82
N GLU A 15 6.12 -12.18 -5.22
CA GLU A 15 7.13 -11.60 -4.32
C GLU A 15 6.57 -10.60 -3.30
N ARG A 16 5.35 -10.06 -3.51
CA ARG A 16 4.68 -9.20 -2.52
C ARG A 16 3.65 -9.91 -1.64
N GLY A 17 3.43 -11.22 -1.83
CA GLY A 17 2.56 -12.04 -0.98
C GLY A 17 3.19 -12.47 0.36
N GLN A 18 4.51 -12.30 0.53
CA GLN A 18 5.24 -12.75 1.73
C GLN A 18 5.92 -11.63 2.52
N THR A 19 5.93 -10.38 2.07
CA THR A 19 6.47 -9.24 2.83
C THR A 19 5.37 -8.43 3.52
N GLN A 20 4.63 -9.08 4.42
CA GLN A 20 3.94 -8.36 5.50
C GLN A 20 3.92 -9.19 6.78
N GLN A 21 5.04 -9.81 7.14
CA GLN A 21 5.29 -10.24 8.51
C GLN A 21 6.80 -10.24 8.76
N HIS A 22 7.18 -9.59 9.87
CA HIS A 22 8.50 -9.46 10.47
C HIS A 22 9.35 -8.23 10.10
N ASP A 23 9.10 -7.16 10.85
CA ASP A 23 10.13 -6.49 11.65
C ASP A 23 9.50 -6.40 13.07
N LEU A 24 9.96 -7.05 14.13
CA LEU A 24 11.28 -7.00 14.74
C LEU A 24 11.68 -8.36 15.33
N THR A 25 12.92 -8.78 15.09
CA THR A 25 13.60 -9.80 15.90
C THR A 25 14.71 -9.12 16.70
N VAL A 26 14.58 -9.04 18.02
CA VAL A 26 15.69 -8.74 18.92
C VAL A 26 16.37 -10.06 19.28
N ALA A 27 17.65 -10.14 18.96
CA ALA A 27 18.52 -11.29 19.22
C ALA A 27 18.63 -11.60 20.71
N ALA A 28 18.45 -12.87 21.07
CA ALA A 28 18.90 -13.43 22.33
C ALA A 28 20.32 -13.97 22.16
N ASN A 29 21.24 -13.59 23.04
CA ASN A 29 22.44 -14.37 23.31
C ASN A 29 22.59 -14.52 24.82
N GLU A 30 22.91 -15.75 25.23
CA GLU A 30 22.92 -16.27 26.59
C GLU A 30 24.17 -15.85 27.35
N GLY A 31 24.04 -15.65 28.66
CA GLY A 31 25.13 -15.43 29.60
C GLY A 31 24.62 -15.44 31.04
N ALA A 32 24.97 -16.50 31.77
CA ALA A 32 24.42 -16.87 33.07
C ALA A 32 24.97 -16.10 34.28
N SER A 33 24.20 -16.22 35.37
CA SER A 33 24.54 -16.22 36.80
C SER A 33 24.19 -15.01 37.67
N ALA A 34 23.70 -15.42 38.85
CA ALA A 34 23.47 -14.68 40.09
C ALA A 34 22.25 -13.73 40.09
N GLU A 35 21.33 -13.75 41.04
CA GLU A 35 21.00 -14.58 42.21
C GLU A 35 19.74 -13.88 42.78
N GLN A 36 18.73 -14.63 43.25
CA GLN A 36 17.67 -14.24 44.22
C GLN A 36 17.06 -12.82 44.09
N GLU A 37 15.77 -12.68 43.81
CA GLU A 37 14.74 -12.91 44.83
C GLU A 37 13.43 -13.44 44.23
N ARG A 38 12.78 -14.32 45.00
CA ARG A 38 11.46 -14.90 44.76
C ARG A 38 10.40 -14.00 45.40
N GLU A 39 9.21 -14.06 44.81
CA GLU A 39 7.90 -13.75 45.40
C GLU A 39 7.55 -12.27 45.56
N GLN A 40 6.71 -11.75 44.66
CA GLN A 40 5.34 -11.34 45.00
C GLN A 40 4.59 -10.94 43.73
N ALA A 41 3.63 -11.78 43.35
CA ALA A 41 2.49 -11.33 42.56
C ALA A 41 1.55 -10.63 43.54
N GLU A 42 1.54 -9.31 43.49
CA GLU A 42 0.50 -8.49 44.10
C GLU A 42 -0.34 -7.91 42.98
N ASP A 43 -1.64 -8.18 43.06
CA ASP A 43 -2.69 -7.53 42.29
C ASP A 43 -2.55 -6.00 42.44
N GLU A 44 -2.08 -5.29 41.41
CA GLU A 44 -2.31 -3.84 41.34
C GLU A 44 -3.73 -3.61 40.82
N GLU A 45 -4.58 -3.35 41.80
CA GLU A 45 -5.93 -2.82 41.68
C GLU A 45 -6.03 -1.70 40.62
N ASP A 46 -7.16 -1.68 39.92
CA ASP A 46 -7.59 -0.65 38.98
C ASP A 46 -7.53 0.75 39.63
N GLU A 47 -6.37 1.43 39.52
CA GLU A 47 -6.19 2.81 40.01
C GLU A 47 -7.22 3.69 39.30
N PRO A 48 -8.16 4.33 40.02
CA PRO A 48 -9.20 5.13 39.40
C PRO A 48 -8.55 6.25 38.58
N ALA A 49 -8.92 6.35 37.30
CA ALA A 49 -8.41 7.34 36.36
C ALA A 49 -8.19 8.69 37.06
N ARG A 50 -6.93 9.10 37.21
CA ARG A 50 -6.61 10.35 37.90
C ARG A 50 -7.18 11.51 37.09
N HIS A 51 -8.05 12.28 37.74
CA HIS A 51 -8.72 13.41 37.10
C HIS A 51 -7.90 14.67 37.28
N PHE A 52 -7.63 15.36 36.18
CA PHE A 52 -6.90 16.62 36.19
C PHE A 52 -7.67 17.71 36.93
N LYS A 53 -7.11 18.21 38.03
CA LYS A 53 -7.67 19.32 38.81
C LYS A 53 -7.31 20.65 38.17
N ALA A 54 -8.09 21.06 37.19
CA ALA A 54 -7.89 22.32 36.48
C ALA A 54 -7.96 23.54 37.42
N THR A 55 -6.90 24.35 37.41
CA THR A 55 -6.83 25.62 38.14
C THR A 55 -6.91 26.81 37.17
N ARG A 56 -6.81 28.04 37.69
CA ARG A 56 -6.77 29.29 36.89
C ARG A 56 -5.39 29.61 36.32
N GLU A 57 -4.42 28.73 36.43
CA GLU A 57 -3.10 28.90 35.81
C GLU A 57 -2.78 27.68 34.95
N TRP A 58 -1.85 27.83 34.02
CA TRP A 58 -1.44 26.73 33.17
C TRP A 58 -0.70 25.68 34.00
N GLN A 59 -1.21 24.47 33.99
CA GLN A 59 -0.58 23.33 34.67
C GLN A 59 -0.34 22.20 33.69
N GLU A 60 0.80 21.53 33.82
CA GLU A 60 1.17 20.40 33.00
C GLU A 60 0.24 19.19 33.26
N VAL A 61 -0.19 18.55 32.18
CA VAL A 61 -1.06 17.36 32.20
C VAL A 61 -0.18 16.12 32.15
N GLN A 62 -0.32 15.22 33.13
CA GLN A 62 0.49 13.99 33.17
C GLN A 62 -0.02 12.94 32.16
N PRO A 63 0.86 12.08 31.62
CA PRO A 63 0.45 10.96 30.77
C PRO A 63 -0.50 10.02 31.53
N GLY A 64 -1.71 9.82 30.98
CA GLY A 64 -2.75 8.97 31.61
C GLY A 64 -3.80 9.74 32.43
N GLU A 65 -3.67 11.06 32.58
CA GLU A 65 -4.62 11.89 33.30
C GLU A 65 -5.82 12.30 32.41
N VAL A 66 -7.04 12.17 32.92
CA VAL A 66 -8.26 12.50 32.16
C VAL A 66 -8.64 13.96 32.40
N LEU A 67 -8.78 14.72 31.30
CA LEU A 67 -9.16 16.14 31.32
C LEU A 67 -10.67 16.33 31.46
N PRO A 68 -11.17 17.09 32.46
CA PRO A 68 -12.59 17.40 32.56
C PRO A 68 -13.05 18.32 31.42
N ARG A 69 -14.35 18.26 31.08
CA ARG A 69 -14.93 19.13 30.04
C ARG A 69 -14.82 20.60 30.43
N GLY A 70 -14.49 21.47 29.46
CA GLY A 70 -14.39 22.93 29.69
C GLY A 70 -13.02 23.42 30.17
N VAL A 71 -11.96 22.62 29.99
CA VAL A 71 -10.58 23.07 30.19
C VAL A 71 -9.95 23.51 28.87
N HIS A 72 -9.19 24.59 28.90
CA HIS A 72 -8.39 25.04 27.77
C HIS A 72 -7.06 24.29 27.78
N VAL A 73 -6.69 23.65 26.68
CA VAL A 73 -5.45 22.84 26.54
C VAL A 73 -4.52 23.48 25.51
N ARG A 74 -3.22 23.55 25.82
CA ARG A 74 -2.18 23.98 24.87
C ARG A 74 -0.98 23.04 24.89
N LEU A 75 -0.20 23.07 23.82
CA LEU A 75 1.14 22.48 23.78
C LEU A 75 2.16 23.60 23.98
N ASN A 76 2.95 23.52 25.03
CA ASN A 76 4.06 24.46 25.22
C ASN A 76 5.19 24.10 24.24
N LEU A 77 5.49 24.98 23.29
CA LEU A 77 6.45 24.72 22.22
C LEU A 77 7.92 24.77 22.69
N GLU A 78 8.18 25.39 23.83
CA GLU A 78 9.53 25.42 24.42
C GLU A 78 9.83 24.14 25.21
N THR A 79 8.82 23.60 25.91
CA THR A 79 8.99 22.41 26.76
C THR A 79 8.47 21.10 26.14
N GLY A 80 7.70 21.19 25.06
CA GLY A 80 7.03 20.06 24.40
C GLY A 80 5.90 19.43 25.22
N ARG A 81 5.53 20.01 26.36
CA ARG A 81 4.58 19.44 27.32
C ARG A 81 3.17 19.99 27.10
N ARG A 82 2.16 19.14 27.36
CA ARG A 82 0.73 19.54 27.30
C ARG A 82 0.35 20.23 28.60
N GLU A 83 -0.26 21.39 28.52
CA GLU A 83 -0.70 22.18 29.68
C GLU A 83 -2.21 22.45 29.57
N ALA A 84 -2.92 22.52 30.70
CA ALA A 84 -4.33 22.84 30.76
C ALA A 84 -4.68 23.84 31.88
N LYS A 85 -5.73 24.63 31.67
CA LYS A 85 -6.27 25.63 32.62
C LYS A 85 -7.81 25.62 32.56
N ARG A 86 -8.48 25.94 33.67
CA ARG A 86 -9.95 26.11 33.77
C ARG A 86 -10.41 27.36 33.01
N LEU A 87 -11.52 27.25 32.26
CA LEU A 87 -12.24 28.41 31.72
C LEU A 87 -13.04 29.08 32.86
N ASP A 88 -12.95 30.40 33.01
CA ASP A 88 -13.79 31.12 33.97
C ASP A 88 -15.21 31.27 33.41
N ASP A 89 -16.23 31.03 34.23
CA ASP A 89 -17.65 30.97 33.82
C ASP A 89 -18.31 32.37 33.65
N GLU A 90 -17.52 33.44 33.54
CA GLU A 90 -18.03 34.82 33.42
C GLU A 90 -17.51 35.55 32.16
N GLU A 91 -17.51 34.85 31.02
CA GLU A 91 -17.53 35.48 29.70
C GLU A 91 -18.78 34.97 28.96
N PRO A 92 -19.86 35.78 28.85
CA PRO A 92 -21.04 35.35 28.13
C PRO A 92 -20.79 35.42 26.62
N GLY A 93 -20.41 34.27 26.07
CA GLY A 93 -20.85 33.84 24.76
C GLY A 93 -19.77 33.67 23.70
N GLU A 94 -19.41 32.41 23.41
CA GLU A 94 -19.28 31.95 22.02
C GLU A 94 -19.52 30.44 21.98
N SER A 95 -20.80 30.06 21.91
CA SER A 95 -21.19 28.74 21.41
C SER A 95 -20.85 28.68 19.93
N GLN A 96 -19.80 27.94 19.56
CA GLN A 96 -19.49 27.63 18.17
C GLN A 96 -20.64 26.83 17.53
N LYS A 97 -21.58 27.57 16.92
CA LYS A 97 -22.55 27.05 15.96
C LYS A 97 -22.10 27.52 14.57
N ARG A 98 -21.88 26.54 13.69
CA ARG A 98 -21.59 26.70 12.26
C ARG A 98 -22.49 27.76 11.61
N THR A 99 -21.90 28.77 10.94
CA THR A 99 -22.45 29.42 9.74
C THR A 99 -21.38 30.29 9.03
N ASP A 100 -21.49 30.30 7.70
CA ASP A 100 -20.81 31.11 6.67
C ASP A 100 -20.19 32.45 7.09
N VAL A 101 -18.90 32.63 6.76
CA VAL A 101 -18.20 33.92 6.90
C VAL A 101 -18.39 34.75 5.64
N SER A 102 -19.43 35.58 5.62
CA SER A 102 -19.50 36.75 4.73
C SER A 102 -19.14 37.99 5.55
N LYS A 103 -18.02 38.62 5.16
CA LYS A 103 -17.67 40.05 5.33
C LYS A 103 -17.91 40.62 6.73
N GLU A 104 -16.87 40.77 7.55
CA GLU A 104 -16.74 41.91 8.48
C GLU A 104 -15.36 41.86 9.19
N GLY A 105 -14.29 41.58 8.43
CA GLY A 105 -12.90 41.68 8.93
C GLY A 105 -12.36 43.11 8.90
N ARG A 106 -13.22 44.10 9.15
CA ARG A 106 -12.91 45.53 9.06
C ARG A 106 -13.43 46.16 10.35
N LEU A 107 -12.53 46.79 11.11
CA LEU A 107 -12.69 47.30 12.50
C LEU A 107 -12.19 46.22 13.49
N LEU A 108 -11.09 46.35 14.24
CA LEU A 108 -10.43 47.52 14.81
C LEU A 108 -8.93 47.17 15.01
N LEU A 109 -8.03 47.98 14.43
CA LEU A 109 -6.62 48.04 14.83
C LEU A 109 -6.33 49.34 15.62
N GLU A 110 -7.36 49.97 16.16
CA GLU A 110 -7.23 51.16 16.99
C GLU A 110 -7.46 50.77 18.44
N GLU A 111 -6.36 50.54 19.17
CA GLU A 111 -6.13 51.11 20.52
C GLU A 111 -4.78 50.62 21.06
N ALA A 112 -3.69 51.18 20.50
CA ALA A 112 -2.40 51.23 21.16
C ALA A 112 -1.61 52.46 20.66
N LYS A 113 -1.99 53.63 21.18
CA LYS A 113 -1.06 54.76 21.43
C LYS A 113 -0.80 54.71 22.94
N ASP A 114 0.41 54.70 23.47
CA ASP A 114 1.56 55.62 23.34
C ASP A 114 2.78 54.89 24.00
N ASP A 115 4.08 55.09 23.77
CA ASP A 115 4.84 56.33 23.52
C ASP A 115 6.31 56.00 23.07
N SER A 116 6.95 56.95 22.37
CA SER A 116 8.39 57.16 22.15
C SER A 116 9.16 56.46 20.99
N SER A 117 8.81 56.89 19.77
CA SER A 117 9.70 57.38 18.68
C SER A 117 11.11 56.77 18.46
N LYS A 118 11.23 55.96 17.40
CA LYS A 118 12.21 56.18 16.30
C LYS A 118 11.68 55.56 15.01
N SER A 119 11.37 56.43 14.05
CA SER A 119 10.80 56.13 12.74
C SER A 119 11.67 55.18 11.92
N LEU A 120 11.16 53.99 11.63
CA LEU A 120 11.59 53.16 10.51
C LEU A 120 10.51 53.25 9.43
N PRO A 121 10.85 53.48 8.15
CA PRO A 121 9.87 53.63 7.11
C PRO A 121 9.23 52.26 6.84
N GLU A 122 7.98 52.10 7.29
CA GLU A 122 7.13 50.99 6.86
C GLU A 122 6.87 51.15 5.37
N LYS A 123 7.70 50.50 4.55
CA LYS A 123 7.32 50.20 3.18
C LYS A 123 6.05 49.36 3.27
N PRO A 124 4.93 49.75 2.63
CA PRO A 124 3.79 48.86 2.55
C PRO A 124 4.28 47.63 1.80
N ARG A 125 4.41 46.50 2.53
CA ARG A 125 4.58 45.19 1.89
C ARG A 125 3.41 45.10 0.95
N ALA A 126 3.69 45.16 -0.36
CA ALA A 126 2.69 45.27 -1.39
C ALA A 126 1.64 44.21 -1.11
N ALA A 127 0.47 44.65 -0.64
CA ALA A 127 -0.69 43.81 -0.47
C ALA A 127 -0.96 43.27 -1.86
N TRP A 128 -0.47 42.05 -2.08
CA TRP A 128 -0.66 41.31 -3.31
C TRP A 128 -2.14 41.41 -3.62
N ARG A 129 -2.50 42.15 -4.68
CA ARG A 129 -3.88 42.53 -4.94
C ARG A 129 -4.67 41.25 -5.08
N ALA A 130 -5.52 40.95 -4.11
CA ALA A 130 -6.31 39.72 -4.09
C ALA A 130 -7.10 39.53 -5.39
N GLU A 131 -7.52 40.62 -6.04
CA GLU A 131 -8.16 40.61 -7.36
C GLU A 131 -7.21 40.25 -8.51
N GLU A 132 -5.95 40.68 -8.45
CA GLU A 132 -4.93 40.31 -9.45
C GLU A 132 -4.51 38.84 -9.27
N PHE A 133 -4.46 38.36 -8.03
CA PHE A 133 -4.31 36.94 -7.71
C PHE A 133 -5.49 36.13 -8.21
N LYS A 134 -6.72 36.55 -7.89
CA LYS A 134 -7.95 35.86 -8.26
C LYS A 134 -8.11 35.85 -9.76
N LYS A 135 -7.73 36.92 -10.47
CA LYS A 135 -7.69 36.98 -11.93
C LYS A 135 -6.62 36.04 -12.49
N LYS A 136 -5.41 36.02 -11.92
CA LYS A 136 -4.34 35.08 -12.31
C LYS A 136 -4.75 33.62 -12.07
N MET A 137 -5.34 33.32 -10.92
CA MET A 137 -5.82 31.98 -10.55
C MET A 137 -7.06 31.57 -11.36
N SER A 138 -7.95 32.50 -11.70
CA SER A 138 -9.11 32.23 -12.58
C SER A 138 -8.69 32.07 -14.04
N SER A 139 -7.62 32.75 -14.46
CA SER A 139 -7.01 32.54 -15.79
C SER A 139 -6.24 31.22 -15.86
N LEU A 140 -5.71 30.75 -14.73
CA LEU A 140 -5.21 29.40 -14.54
C LEU A 140 -6.39 28.48 -14.17
N LYS A 141 -7.28 28.21 -15.15
CA LYS A 141 -8.24 27.11 -15.01
C LYS A 141 -7.47 25.78 -14.96
N LEU A 142 -6.90 25.46 -13.81
CA LEU A 142 -6.45 24.13 -13.45
C LEU A 142 -7.73 23.30 -13.34
N LYS A 143 -8.15 22.72 -14.47
CA LYS A 143 -9.12 21.63 -14.42
C LYS A 143 -8.38 20.46 -13.79
N ALA A 144 -8.62 20.23 -12.50
CA ALA A 144 -8.22 19.00 -11.86
C ALA A 144 -8.81 17.85 -12.69
N LYS A 145 -7.94 17.03 -13.26
CA LYS A 145 -8.34 15.79 -13.95
C LYS A 145 -8.48 14.71 -12.89
N SER A 146 -9.44 13.81 -13.06
CA SER A 146 -9.49 12.59 -12.26
C SER A 146 -8.40 11.62 -12.72
N ASP A 147 -8.04 10.66 -11.87
CA ASP A 147 -7.06 9.64 -12.21
C ASP A 147 -7.50 8.83 -13.45
N SER A 148 -8.78 8.51 -13.60
CA SER A 148 -9.32 7.86 -14.80
C SER A 148 -9.14 8.69 -16.08
N GLU A 149 -9.24 10.03 -16.01
CA GLU A 149 -8.97 10.91 -17.16
C GLU A 149 -7.47 11.00 -17.48
N ILE A 150 -6.62 10.93 -16.46
CA ILE A 150 -5.17 10.91 -16.61
C ILE A 150 -4.75 9.58 -17.26
N VAL A 151 -5.20 8.44 -16.73
CA VAL A 151 -4.91 7.11 -17.27
C VAL A 151 -5.34 6.99 -18.73
N ARG A 152 -6.53 7.48 -19.09
CA ARG A 152 -7.00 7.49 -20.48
C ARG A 152 -6.06 8.27 -21.39
N GLY A 153 -5.65 9.47 -20.96
CA GLY A 153 -4.70 10.28 -21.71
C GLY A 153 -3.31 9.63 -21.85
N LEU A 154 -2.84 8.96 -20.80
CA LEU A 154 -1.59 8.19 -20.83
C LEU A 154 -1.68 7.04 -21.82
N LEU A 155 -2.78 6.27 -21.82
CA LEU A 155 -3.01 5.19 -22.77
C LEU A 155 -3.07 5.67 -24.23
N ASP A 156 -3.74 6.80 -24.49
CA ASP A 156 -3.81 7.39 -25.82
C ASP A 156 -2.44 7.85 -26.33
N HIS A 157 -1.64 8.46 -25.45
CA HIS A 157 -0.27 8.85 -25.77
C HIS A 157 0.63 7.63 -25.97
N TYR A 158 0.46 6.59 -25.16
CA TYR A 158 1.25 5.36 -25.22
C TYR A 158 1.14 4.66 -26.58
N ARG A 159 -0.07 4.61 -27.16
CA ARG A 159 -0.33 3.98 -28.47
C ARG A 159 0.50 4.59 -29.61
N ASN A 160 0.80 5.88 -29.52
CA ASN A 160 1.48 6.64 -30.57
C ASN A 160 2.96 6.92 -30.24
N ALA A 161 3.43 6.54 -29.05
CA ALA A 161 4.77 6.82 -28.59
C ALA A 161 5.81 5.83 -29.16
N THR A 162 7.05 6.31 -29.32
CA THR A 162 8.21 5.46 -29.63
C THR A 162 8.62 4.66 -28.38
N ALA A 163 9.44 3.62 -28.54
CA ALA A 163 9.89 2.79 -27.40
C ALA A 163 10.47 3.62 -26.24
N ALA A 164 11.31 4.62 -26.53
CA ALA A 164 11.86 5.52 -25.51
C ALA A 164 10.81 6.47 -24.90
N GLY A 165 9.81 6.87 -25.68
CA GLY A 165 8.70 7.70 -25.19
C GLY A 165 7.67 6.92 -24.36
N LYS A 166 7.60 5.60 -24.54
CA LYS A 166 6.72 4.70 -23.79
C LYS A 166 7.18 4.51 -22.34
N GLU A 167 8.48 4.52 -22.08
CA GLU A 167 9.04 4.34 -20.73
C GLU A 167 8.52 5.34 -19.69
N PRO A 168 8.59 6.68 -19.88
CA PRO A 168 8.06 7.62 -18.90
C PRO A 168 6.54 7.50 -18.73
N LEU A 169 5.80 7.22 -19.82
CA LEU A 169 4.35 7.04 -19.76
C LEU A 169 3.95 5.82 -18.94
N LEU A 170 4.70 4.71 -19.08
CA LEU A 170 4.48 3.52 -18.28
C LEU A 170 4.85 3.75 -16.81
N ARG A 171 5.89 4.52 -16.49
CA ARG A 171 6.21 4.84 -15.09
C ARG A 171 5.07 5.60 -14.42
N ASP A 172 4.50 6.57 -15.12
CA ASP A 172 3.35 7.33 -14.62
C ASP A 172 2.11 6.43 -14.49
N LEU A 173 1.86 5.56 -15.47
CA LEU A 173 0.74 4.63 -15.45
C LEU A 173 0.87 3.61 -14.32
N GLU A 174 2.05 3.05 -14.13
CA GLU A 174 2.41 2.10 -13.08
C GLU A 174 2.17 2.68 -11.69
N TYR A 175 2.56 3.94 -11.47
CA TYR A 175 2.29 4.65 -10.23
C TYR A 175 0.77 4.75 -9.96
N LEU A 176 -0.02 5.06 -10.98
CA LEU A 176 -1.47 5.27 -10.86
C LEU A 176 -2.24 3.96 -10.64
N VAL A 177 -1.88 2.88 -11.34
CA VAL A 177 -2.57 1.58 -11.25
C VAL A 177 -2.25 0.81 -9.95
N HIS A 178 -1.43 1.35 -9.05
CA HIS A 178 -1.33 0.81 -7.69
C HIS A 178 -2.61 1.02 -6.87
N GLN A 179 -3.41 2.04 -7.21
CA GLN A 179 -4.67 2.29 -6.55
C GLN A 179 -5.76 1.39 -7.15
N TYR A 180 -6.49 0.67 -6.30
CA TYR A 180 -7.49 -0.32 -6.72
C TYR A 180 -8.50 0.25 -7.74
N ASP A 181 -9.13 1.39 -7.43
CA ASP A 181 -10.13 2.00 -8.31
C ASP A 181 -9.55 2.40 -9.68
N THR A 182 -8.34 2.94 -9.68
CA THR A 182 -7.61 3.34 -10.91
C THR A 182 -7.20 2.11 -11.73
N ALA A 183 -6.84 1.02 -11.07
CA ALA A 183 -6.51 -0.26 -11.71
C ALA A 183 -7.74 -0.92 -12.37
N VAL A 184 -8.90 -0.88 -11.71
CA VAL A 184 -10.18 -1.31 -12.29
C VAL A 184 -10.49 -0.51 -13.55
N ASP A 185 -10.39 0.83 -13.48
CA ASP A 185 -10.65 1.70 -14.62
C ASP A 185 -9.67 1.43 -15.77
N PHE A 186 -8.38 1.26 -15.46
CA PHE A 186 -7.36 0.89 -16.43
C PHE A 186 -7.69 -0.42 -17.15
N ILE A 187 -8.14 -1.44 -16.42
CA ILE A 187 -8.61 -2.72 -16.97
C ILE A 187 -9.85 -2.54 -17.84
N ARG A 188 -10.84 -1.75 -17.39
CA ARG A 188 -12.06 -1.46 -18.18
C ARG A 188 -11.77 -0.70 -19.47
N MET A 189 -10.66 0.03 -19.53
CA MET A 189 -10.19 0.76 -20.73
C MET A 189 -9.29 -0.08 -21.66
N ASP A 190 -9.33 -1.41 -21.55
CA ASP A 190 -8.47 -2.33 -22.31
C ASP A 190 -6.97 -2.05 -22.13
N GLY A 191 -6.59 -1.49 -20.98
CA GLY A 191 -5.23 -1.03 -20.70
C GLY A 191 -4.20 -2.15 -20.80
N LEU A 192 -4.53 -3.36 -20.36
CA LEU A 192 -3.63 -4.51 -20.49
C LEU A 192 -3.36 -4.85 -21.97
N LEU A 193 -4.38 -4.85 -22.83
CA LEU A 193 -4.21 -5.14 -24.26
C LEU A 193 -3.34 -4.11 -24.96
N VAL A 194 -3.34 -2.87 -24.48
CA VAL A 194 -2.49 -1.80 -25.03
C VAL A 194 -1.01 -2.05 -24.69
N ILE A 195 -0.68 -2.51 -23.48
CA ILE A 195 0.71 -2.62 -23.01
C ILE A 195 1.34 -4.01 -23.21
N VAL A 196 0.54 -5.09 -23.19
CA VAL A 196 1.03 -6.49 -23.33
C VAL A 196 1.90 -6.73 -24.57
N PRO A 197 1.63 -6.16 -25.75
CA PRO A 197 2.49 -6.36 -26.93
C PRO A 197 3.95 -5.94 -26.70
N ASP A 198 4.19 -4.94 -25.85
CA ASP A 198 5.52 -4.42 -25.56
C ASP A 198 6.33 -5.32 -24.60
N LEU A 199 5.73 -6.39 -24.05
CA LEU A 199 6.49 -7.49 -23.41
C LEU A 199 7.44 -8.19 -24.41
N ASN A 200 7.20 -8.07 -25.71
CA ASN A 200 8.08 -8.59 -26.75
C ASN A 200 8.99 -7.51 -27.36
N SER A 201 9.17 -6.38 -26.69
CA SER A 201 10.09 -5.32 -27.12
C SER A 201 11.55 -5.74 -27.02
N THR A 202 12.42 -5.17 -27.85
CA THR A 202 13.88 -5.35 -27.76
C THR A 202 14.48 -4.64 -26.54
N SER A 203 13.84 -3.59 -26.02
CA SER A 203 14.28 -2.88 -24.81
C SER A 203 13.97 -3.68 -23.55
N GLU A 204 14.99 -4.00 -22.77
CA GLU A 204 14.84 -4.70 -21.49
C GLU A 204 14.07 -3.87 -20.47
N THR A 205 14.43 -2.59 -20.34
CA THR A 205 13.76 -1.64 -19.46
C THR A 205 12.27 -1.52 -19.79
N LEU A 206 11.91 -1.52 -21.07
CA LEU A 206 10.51 -1.46 -21.47
C LEU A 206 9.77 -2.75 -21.09
N ARG A 207 10.37 -3.93 -21.31
CA ARG A 207 9.76 -5.21 -20.93
C ARG A 207 9.53 -5.31 -19.43
N GLU A 208 10.54 -4.92 -18.64
CA GLU A 208 10.47 -4.88 -17.17
C GLU A 208 9.34 -3.97 -16.71
N LEU A 209 9.28 -2.75 -17.24
CA LEU A 209 8.30 -1.77 -16.82
C LEU A 209 6.87 -2.19 -17.19
N VAL A 210 6.66 -2.79 -18.36
CA VAL A 210 5.36 -3.38 -18.74
C VAL A 210 4.99 -4.51 -17.78
N ALA A 211 5.92 -5.42 -17.47
CA ALA A 211 5.67 -6.50 -16.51
C ALA A 211 5.30 -5.96 -15.12
N PHE A 212 5.96 -4.88 -14.67
CA PHE A 212 5.68 -4.23 -13.41
C PHE A 212 4.30 -3.55 -13.41
N THR A 213 3.95 -2.79 -14.46
CA THR A 213 2.61 -2.21 -14.61
C THR A 213 1.51 -3.27 -14.65
N LEU A 214 1.75 -4.41 -15.32
CA LEU A 214 0.81 -5.53 -15.30
C LEU A 214 0.65 -6.12 -13.90
N GLY A 215 1.75 -6.31 -13.16
CA GLY A 215 1.72 -6.79 -11.78
C GLY A 215 0.92 -5.85 -10.87
N SER A 216 1.23 -4.56 -10.88
CA SER A 216 0.54 -3.53 -10.09
C SER A 216 -0.94 -3.44 -10.46
N ALA A 217 -1.28 -3.45 -11.76
CA ALA A 217 -2.66 -3.37 -12.24
C ALA A 217 -3.50 -4.62 -11.99
N LEU A 218 -2.89 -5.79 -11.82
CA LEU A 218 -3.61 -7.04 -11.51
C LEU A 218 -3.63 -7.35 -10.02
N GLN A 219 -2.89 -6.58 -9.22
CA GLN A 219 -2.81 -6.77 -7.78
C GLN A 219 -4.20 -6.61 -7.15
N GLY A 220 -4.73 -7.70 -6.58
CA GLY A 220 -6.03 -7.70 -5.92
C GLY A 220 -7.26 -7.66 -6.85
N LEU A 221 -7.08 -7.81 -8.17
CA LEU A 221 -8.16 -7.68 -9.15
C LEU A 221 -8.64 -9.01 -9.73
N GLN A 222 -9.50 -9.67 -8.96
CA GLN A 222 -10.21 -10.90 -9.33
C GLN A 222 -10.97 -10.76 -10.67
N GLU A 223 -11.58 -9.60 -10.94
CA GLU A 223 -12.34 -9.34 -12.18
C GLU A 223 -11.42 -9.21 -13.41
N GLY A 224 -10.24 -8.63 -13.25
CA GLY A 224 -9.23 -8.51 -14.32
C GLY A 224 -8.65 -9.85 -14.75
N ILE A 225 -8.45 -10.76 -13.79
CA ILE A 225 -7.92 -12.10 -14.03
C ILE A 225 -8.84 -12.91 -14.96
N GLN A 226 -10.15 -12.84 -14.76
CA GLN A 226 -11.13 -13.55 -15.60
C GLN A 226 -11.28 -12.88 -16.97
N LEU A 227 -11.39 -11.54 -17.00
CA LEU A 227 -11.65 -10.78 -18.24
C LEU A 227 -10.55 -10.98 -19.31
N TYR A 228 -9.30 -11.06 -18.89
CA TYR A 228 -8.15 -11.15 -19.80
C TYR A 228 -7.63 -12.57 -20.03
N GLY A 229 -8.37 -13.58 -19.60
CA GLY A 229 -8.06 -14.98 -19.90
C GLY A 229 -6.83 -15.52 -19.18
N PHE A 230 -6.42 -14.92 -18.06
CA PHE A 230 -5.30 -15.45 -17.25
C PHE A 230 -5.56 -16.88 -16.77
N CYS A 231 -6.82 -17.20 -16.47
CA CYS A 231 -7.24 -18.56 -16.11
C CYS A 231 -6.92 -19.61 -17.22
N SER A 232 -6.82 -19.19 -18.49
CA SER A 232 -6.42 -20.06 -19.60
C SER A 232 -4.92 -19.97 -19.91
N LEU A 233 -4.32 -18.78 -19.81
CA LEU A 233 -2.93 -18.54 -20.16
C LEU A 233 -1.94 -19.10 -19.12
N VAL A 234 -2.24 -18.94 -17.83
CA VAL A 234 -1.32 -19.34 -16.75
C VAL A 234 -1.03 -20.86 -16.80
N PRO A 235 -2.03 -21.75 -16.91
CA PRO A 235 -1.77 -23.19 -16.97
C PRO A 235 -0.99 -23.65 -18.22
N GLU A 236 -1.09 -22.93 -19.34
CA GLU A 236 -0.32 -23.25 -20.55
C GLU A 236 1.20 -23.15 -20.31
N LEU A 237 1.62 -22.30 -19.36
CA LEU A 237 3.02 -22.09 -19.01
C LEU A 237 3.65 -23.31 -18.28
N LEU A 238 2.85 -24.27 -17.79
CA LEU A 238 3.33 -25.55 -17.24
C LEU A 238 4.04 -26.45 -18.28
N GLN A 239 4.01 -26.06 -19.56
CA GLN A 239 4.77 -26.72 -20.63
C GLN A 239 6.24 -26.28 -20.66
N SER A 240 6.62 -25.24 -19.91
CA SER A 240 8.02 -24.81 -19.80
C SER A 240 8.90 -25.97 -19.31
N PRO A 241 10.10 -26.17 -19.88
CA PRO A 241 11.06 -27.15 -19.37
C PRO A 241 11.81 -26.68 -18.11
N ASP A 242 11.67 -25.40 -17.75
CA ASP A 242 12.34 -24.77 -16.60
C ASP A 242 11.54 -25.00 -15.32
N VAL A 243 12.19 -25.61 -14.32
CA VAL A 243 11.58 -25.97 -13.03
C VAL A 243 11.19 -24.72 -12.24
N ASP A 244 12.03 -23.68 -12.26
CA ASP A 244 11.76 -22.41 -11.59
C ASP A 244 10.51 -21.74 -12.18
N ALA A 245 10.36 -21.80 -13.51
CA ALA A 245 9.17 -21.29 -14.18
C ALA A 245 7.92 -22.11 -13.84
N GLN A 246 8.04 -23.45 -13.77
CA GLN A 246 6.94 -24.32 -13.39
C GLN A 246 6.48 -24.06 -11.95
N GLU A 247 7.40 -23.87 -11.01
CA GLU A 247 7.12 -23.48 -9.62
C GLU A 247 6.31 -22.19 -9.55
N LYS A 248 6.77 -21.14 -10.25
CA LYS A 248 6.11 -19.83 -10.28
C LYS A 248 4.72 -19.92 -10.88
N VAL A 249 4.53 -20.77 -11.88
CA VAL A 249 3.22 -21.03 -12.48
C VAL A 249 2.31 -21.76 -11.50
N VAL A 250 2.80 -22.79 -10.81
CA VAL A 250 2.03 -23.52 -9.78
C VAL A 250 1.61 -22.57 -8.65
N GLN A 251 2.52 -21.73 -8.18
CA GLN A 251 2.22 -20.77 -7.13
C GLN A 251 1.20 -19.72 -7.57
N ALA A 252 1.30 -19.24 -8.81
CA ALA A 252 0.29 -18.34 -9.35
C ALA A 252 -1.06 -19.04 -9.54
N MET A 253 -1.08 -20.28 -10.01
CA MET A 253 -2.32 -21.08 -10.06
C MET A 253 -2.92 -21.25 -8.66
N LEU A 254 -2.11 -21.42 -7.61
CA LEU A 254 -2.59 -21.48 -6.23
C LEU A 254 -3.26 -20.17 -5.79
N SER A 255 -2.63 -19.02 -6.07
CA SER A 255 -3.21 -17.70 -5.78
C SER A 255 -4.50 -17.42 -6.56
N LEU A 256 -4.65 -18.04 -7.73
CA LEU A 256 -5.80 -17.88 -8.61
C LEU A 256 -6.85 -18.99 -8.47
N ALA A 257 -6.61 -20.02 -7.65
CA ALA A 257 -7.44 -21.22 -7.57
C ALA A 257 -8.88 -20.90 -7.16
N GLU A 258 -9.08 -19.87 -6.34
CA GLU A 258 -10.42 -19.44 -5.93
C GLU A 258 -11.27 -18.91 -7.10
N ILE A 259 -10.60 -18.32 -8.09
CA ILE A 259 -11.19 -17.53 -9.18
C ILE A 259 -11.29 -18.33 -10.48
N CYS A 260 -10.23 -19.09 -10.78
CA CYS A 260 -10.02 -19.83 -12.02
C CYS A 260 -10.27 -21.33 -11.86
N HIS A 261 -11.01 -21.73 -10.83
CA HIS A 261 -11.21 -23.14 -10.46
C HIS A 261 -11.68 -23.99 -11.65
N LYS A 262 -12.72 -23.55 -12.37
CA LYS A 262 -13.34 -24.28 -13.48
C LYS A 262 -12.36 -24.49 -14.64
N GLU A 263 -11.58 -23.48 -14.97
CA GLU A 263 -10.57 -23.54 -16.02
C GLU A 263 -9.40 -24.44 -15.60
N PHE A 264 -8.98 -24.38 -14.33
CA PHE A 264 -7.85 -25.17 -13.82
C PHE A 264 -8.17 -26.67 -13.69
N GLN A 265 -9.45 -27.05 -13.52
CA GLN A 265 -9.89 -28.46 -13.47
C GLN A 265 -9.39 -29.30 -14.65
N VAL A 266 -9.38 -28.72 -15.85
CA VAL A 266 -8.94 -29.42 -17.08
C VAL A 266 -7.46 -29.81 -17.01
N HIS A 267 -6.67 -29.12 -16.18
CA HIS A 267 -5.23 -29.31 -16.06
C HIS A 267 -4.82 -30.29 -14.94
N LEU A 268 -5.77 -30.85 -14.17
CA LEU A 268 -5.48 -31.83 -13.11
C LEU A 268 -4.57 -33.00 -13.57
N PRO A 269 -4.77 -33.64 -14.74
CA PRO A 269 -3.91 -34.75 -15.17
C PRO A 269 -2.44 -34.31 -15.35
N ARG A 270 -2.24 -33.09 -15.84
CA ARG A 270 -0.89 -32.52 -16.04
C ARG A 270 -0.24 -32.20 -14.70
N LEU A 271 -0.98 -31.63 -13.74
CA LEU A 271 -0.50 -31.35 -12.39
C LEU A 271 -0.08 -32.64 -11.65
N HIS A 272 -0.88 -33.70 -11.75
CA HIS A 272 -0.52 -35.02 -11.22
C HIS A 272 0.72 -35.61 -11.89
N SER A 273 0.85 -35.48 -13.21
CA SER A 273 2.04 -35.92 -13.93
C SER A 273 3.30 -35.15 -13.48
N LEU A 274 3.14 -33.86 -13.19
CA LEU A 274 4.22 -33.00 -12.71
C LEU A 274 4.64 -33.38 -11.29
N LEU A 275 3.68 -33.65 -10.40
CA LEU A 275 3.91 -34.11 -9.03
C LEU A 275 4.74 -35.40 -9.02
N ASN A 276 4.33 -36.38 -9.81
CA ASN A 276 5.04 -37.65 -9.94
C ASN A 276 6.44 -37.51 -10.56
N ALA A 277 6.67 -36.47 -11.38
CA ALA A 277 7.99 -36.18 -11.92
C ALA A 277 8.91 -35.63 -10.82
N TYR A 278 8.47 -34.62 -10.08
CA TYR A 278 9.28 -34.03 -9.00
C TYR A 278 9.53 -34.97 -7.83
N GLN A 279 8.55 -35.81 -7.46
CA GLN A 279 8.76 -36.83 -6.43
C GLN A 279 9.90 -37.79 -6.80
N ARG A 280 10.02 -38.15 -8.08
CA ARG A 280 11.12 -39.00 -8.57
C ARG A 280 12.46 -38.27 -8.51
N GLU A 281 12.49 -36.98 -8.82
CA GLU A 281 13.71 -36.17 -8.75
C GLU A 281 14.20 -36.06 -7.30
N VAL A 282 13.31 -35.81 -6.33
CA VAL A 282 13.63 -35.79 -4.89
C VAL A 282 14.15 -37.14 -4.40
N HIS A 283 13.51 -38.24 -4.82
CA HIS A 283 14.00 -39.58 -4.47
C HIS A 283 15.36 -39.89 -5.08
N SER A 284 15.66 -39.36 -6.27
CA SER A 284 16.95 -39.47 -6.95
C SER A 284 18.04 -38.68 -6.22
N GLU A 285 17.80 -37.41 -5.89
CA GLU A 285 18.78 -36.55 -5.23
C GLU A 285 19.07 -36.95 -3.78
N SER A 286 18.06 -37.41 -3.03
CA SER A 286 18.26 -37.86 -1.64
C SER A 286 19.17 -39.10 -1.52
N GLN A 287 19.24 -39.94 -2.56
CA GLN A 287 20.17 -41.08 -2.60
C GLN A 287 21.61 -40.65 -2.88
N LEU A 288 21.81 -39.47 -3.47
CA LEU A 288 23.11 -39.00 -3.94
C LEU A 288 23.83 -38.07 -2.94
N LYS A 289 23.28 -37.85 -1.73
CA LYS A 289 23.83 -37.00 -0.65
C LYS A 289 24.37 -35.64 -1.15
N THR A 290 23.72 -35.07 -2.15
CA THR A 290 24.15 -33.80 -2.74
C THR A 290 23.29 -32.70 -2.12
N LEU A 291 23.96 -31.84 -1.34
CA LEU A 291 23.53 -30.53 -0.80
C LEU A 291 22.11 -30.45 -0.19
N GLU A 292 22.03 -30.30 1.14
CA GLU A 292 20.79 -30.03 1.91
C GLU A 292 19.91 -28.92 1.30
N GLN A 293 20.51 -27.92 0.65
CA GLN A 293 19.81 -26.80 0.01
C GLN A 293 18.98 -27.16 -1.23
N THR A 294 19.33 -28.20 -2.00
CA THR A 294 18.52 -28.60 -3.17
C THR A 294 17.31 -29.43 -2.76
N SER A 295 17.44 -30.20 -1.67
CA SER A 295 16.33 -30.92 -1.05
C SER A 295 15.22 -29.98 -0.59
N ASP A 296 15.59 -28.89 0.09
CA ASP A 296 14.62 -27.90 0.60
C ASP A 296 13.84 -27.20 -0.52
N TYR A 297 14.50 -26.95 -1.66
CA TYR A 297 13.88 -26.33 -2.84
C TYR A 297 12.75 -27.19 -3.42
N PHE A 298 13.04 -28.47 -3.71
CA PHE A 298 12.04 -29.36 -4.29
C PHE A 298 10.93 -29.73 -3.30
N GLU A 299 11.20 -29.72 -1.99
CA GLU A 299 10.18 -29.93 -0.97
C GLU A 299 9.15 -28.80 -0.95
N GLY A 300 9.60 -27.54 -1.07
CA GLY A 300 8.71 -26.38 -1.23
C GLY A 300 7.83 -26.48 -2.48
N LEU A 301 8.41 -26.88 -3.61
CA LEU A 301 7.69 -27.08 -4.86
C LEU A 301 6.63 -28.19 -4.77
N LEU A 302 6.97 -29.33 -4.16
CA LEU A 302 6.03 -30.43 -3.91
C LEU A 302 4.89 -29.99 -2.99
N HIS A 303 5.19 -29.16 -1.99
CA HIS A 303 4.20 -28.61 -1.08
C HIS A 303 3.20 -27.72 -1.82
N SER A 304 3.66 -26.72 -2.58
CA SER A 304 2.79 -25.82 -3.35
C SER A 304 1.94 -26.58 -4.37
N LEU A 305 2.50 -27.58 -5.04
CA LEU A 305 1.77 -28.38 -6.01
C LEU A 305 0.71 -29.27 -5.36
N SER A 306 1.00 -29.86 -4.19
CA SER A 306 0.04 -30.65 -3.43
C SER A 306 -1.11 -29.77 -2.90
N GLN A 307 -0.77 -28.58 -2.38
CA GLN A 307 -1.77 -27.59 -1.94
C GLN A 307 -2.71 -27.16 -3.07
N LEU A 308 -2.17 -26.95 -4.28
CA LEU A 308 -2.97 -26.60 -5.45
C LEU A 308 -3.93 -27.73 -5.83
N LEU A 309 -3.45 -28.98 -5.88
CA LEU A 309 -4.29 -30.15 -6.14
C LEU A 309 -5.41 -30.27 -5.10
N ASP A 310 -5.08 -30.17 -3.82
CA ASP A 310 -6.06 -30.21 -2.72
C ASP A 310 -7.09 -29.06 -2.81
N SER A 311 -6.68 -27.86 -3.23
CA SER A 311 -7.59 -26.72 -3.43
C SER A 311 -8.57 -26.97 -4.57
N LEU A 312 -8.09 -27.49 -5.70
CA LEU A 312 -8.92 -27.79 -6.87
C LEU A 312 -9.88 -28.97 -6.62
N GLU A 313 -9.44 -29.99 -5.89
CA GLU A 313 -10.24 -31.19 -5.60
C GLU A 313 -11.26 -30.99 -4.47
N ARG A 314 -10.96 -30.18 -3.44
CA ARG A 314 -11.91 -29.90 -2.36
C ARG A 314 -13.18 -29.21 -2.86
N LYS A 315 -13.03 -28.19 -3.70
CA LYS A 315 -14.17 -27.48 -4.30
C LYS A 315 -15.05 -28.37 -5.19
N GLN A 316 -14.53 -29.50 -5.68
CA GLN A 316 -15.35 -30.47 -6.41
C GLN A 316 -16.36 -31.18 -5.50
N LYS A 317 -16.04 -31.36 -4.20
CA LYS A 317 -16.94 -32.00 -3.22
C LYS A 317 -18.01 -31.06 -2.68
N ASP A 318 -17.75 -29.75 -2.68
CA ASP A 318 -18.70 -28.75 -2.15
C ASP A 318 -19.77 -28.34 -3.18
N GLU A 319 -19.58 -28.65 -4.47
CA GLU A 319 -20.53 -28.38 -5.57
C GLU A 319 -21.42 -29.60 -5.93
N LEU A 320 -21.29 -30.72 -5.23
CA LEU A 320 -22.02 -32.00 -5.42
C LEU A 320 -23.01 -32.27 -4.27
#